data_AF-A0A537FTW6-F1
#
_entry.id   AF-A0A537FTW6-F1
#
_cell.length_a   1.000
_cell.length_b   1.000
_cell.length_c   1.000
_cell.angle_alpha   90.00
_cell.angle_beta   90.00
_cell.angle_gamma   90.00
#
_symmetry.space_group_name_H-M   'P 1'
#
loop_
_entity.id
_entity.type
_entity.pdbx_description
1 polymer ?
#
loop_
_entity_poly.entity_id
_entity_poly.type
_entity_poly.pdbx_seq_one_letter_code
_entity_poly.pdbx_strand_id
1 'polypeptide(L)' 'MDAVASKVPRKVELRNPDKIVLIEVIGNIAGVSVISPRGILGIEKEKRTL' A
#
# COMPACT_ATOMS: atom_id res chain seq x y z
N MET A 1 5.05 15.69 -7.08
CA MET A 1 4.94 14.24 -7.40
C MET A 1 3.73 13.96 -8.32
N ASP A 2 3.12 14.99 -8.90
CA ASP A 2 1.78 14.91 -9.52
C ASP A 2 1.78 14.50 -11.00
N ALA A 3 2.94 14.48 -11.65
CA ALA A 3 3.06 14.28 -13.09
C ALA A 3 2.58 12.90 -13.57
N VAL A 4 2.74 11.87 -12.73
CA VAL A 4 2.29 10.49 -13.04
C VAL A 4 0.91 10.23 -12.45
N ALA A 5 0.66 10.64 -11.21
CA ALA A 5 -0.60 10.38 -10.52
C ALA A 5 -1.82 10.98 -11.24
N SER A 6 -1.67 12.17 -11.85
CA SER A 6 -2.75 12.83 -12.61
C SER A 6 -3.12 12.12 -13.92
N LYS A 7 -2.23 11.28 -14.45
CA LYS A 7 -2.43 10.56 -15.73
C LYS A 7 -3.00 9.16 -15.55
N VAL A 8 -3.14 8.67 -14.32
CA VAL A 8 -3.66 7.33 -14.03
C VAL A 8 -5.19 7.39 -13.89
N PRO A 9 -5.95 6.59 -14.65
CA PRO A 9 -7.41 6.63 -14.63
C PRO A 9 -8.02 6.21 -13.28
N ARG A 10 -7.31 5.39 -12.50
CA ARG A 10 -7.64 5.08 -11.10
C ARG A 10 -6.87 6.00 -10.18
N LYS A 11 -7.52 7.09 -9.75
CA LYS A 11 -6.92 8.06 -8.83
C LYS A 11 -6.53 7.38 -7.52
N VAL A 12 -5.40 7.82 -6.97
CA VAL A 12 -4.92 7.36 -5.67
C VAL A 12 -5.78 7.97 -4.57
N GLU A 13 -6.30 7.13 -3.70
CA GLU A 13 -6.96 7.51 -2.45
C GLU A 13 -6.09 7.04 -1.28
N LEU A 14 -5.81 7.93 -0.32
CA LEU A 14 -4.92 7.66 0.80
C LEU A 14 -5.66 7.42 2.12
N ARG A 15 -6.96 7.76 2.19
CA ARG A 15 -7.79 7.59 3.39
C ARG A 15 -8.52 6.25 3.41
N ASN A 16 -9.08 5.85 2.28
CA ASN A 16 -9.84 4.59 2.15
C ASN A 16 -9.58 3.92 0.79
N PRO A 17 -8.39 3.35 0.60
CA PRO A 17 -8.02 2.71 -0.66
C PRO A 17 -8.72 1.35 -0.83
N ASP A 18 -8.99 0.96 -2.08
CA ASP A 18 -9.43 -0.43 -2.40
C ASP A 18 -8.28 -1.45 -2.31
N LYS A 19 -7.06 -0.99 -2.62
CA LYS A 19 -5.82 -1.78 -2.65
C LYS A 19 -4.66 -0.91 -2.20
N ILE A 20 -3.71 -1.53 -1.49
CA ILE A 20 -2.44 -0.90 -1.11
C ILE A 20 -1.34 -1.51 -1.98
N VAL A 21 -0.52 -0.66 -2.59
CA VAL A 21 0.63 -1.11 -3.39
C VAL A 21 1.90 -0.79 -2.61
N LEU A 22 2.61 -1.83 -2.19
CA LEU A 22 3.92 -1.71 -1.55
C LEU A 22 5.00 -1.83 -2.63
N ILE A 23 5.91 -0.87 -2.65
CA ILE A 23 7.07 -0.86 -3.52
C ILE A 23 8.32 -0.94 -2.65
N GLU A 24 9.17 -1.91 -2.90
CA GLU A 24 10.47 -2.05 -2.25
C GLU A 24 11.57 -1.99 -3.30
N VAL A 25 12.54 -1.09 -3.14
CA VAL A 25 13.62 -0.89 -4.11
C VAL A 25 14.92 -1.43 -3.52
N ILE A 26 15.53 -2.42 -4.18
CA ILE A 26 16.80 -3.03 -3.80
C ILE A 26 17.76 -2.88 -4.97
N GLY A 27 18.73 -1.97 -4.83
CA GLY A 27 19.66 -1.64 -5.91
C GLY A 27 18.92 -1.12 -7.15
N ASN A 28 19.00 -1.86 -8.25
CA ASN A 28 18.33 -1.55 -9.51
C ASN A 28 17.02 -2.31 -9.74
N ILE A 29 16.52 -3.04 -8.75
CA ILE A 29 15.29 -3.84 -8.83
C ILE A 29 14.22 -3.24 -7.92
N ALA A 30 12.97 -3.27 -8.36
CA ALA A 30 11.81 -2.92 -7.54
C ALA A 30 10.88 -4.14 -7.38
N GLY A 31 10.65 -4.56 -6.14
CA GLY A 31 9.58 -5.47 -5.76
C GLY A 31 8.25 -4.72 -5.67
N VAL A 32 7.18 -5.33 -6.17
CA VAL A 32 5.83 -4.76 -6.15
C VAL A 32 4.88 -5.76 -5.52
N SER A 33 4.20 -5.36 -4.45
CA SER A 33 3.17 -6.17 -3.79
C SER A 33 1.83 -5.46 -3.79
N VAL A 34 0.75 -6.22 -4.04
CA VAL A 34 -0.63 -5.72 -4.00
C VAL A 34 -1.34 -6.33 -2.80
N ILE A 35 -1.71 -5.49 -1.85
CA ILE A 35 -2.21 -5.90 -0.53
C ILE A 35 -3.66 -5.43 -0.37
N SER A 36 -4.51 -6.29 0.18
CA SER A 36 -5.86 -5.89 0.58
C SER A 36 -5.79 -5.10 1.89
N PRO A 37 -6.47 -3.94 2.01
CA PRO A 37 -6.54 -3.18 3.26
C PRO A 37 -7.08 -4.00 4.44
N ARG A 38 -7.94 -4.98 4.17
CA ARG A 38 -8.54 -5.88 5.17
C ARG A 38 -7.61 -7.01 5.62
N GLY A 39 -6.50 -7.24 4.91
CA GLY A 39 -5.55 -8.32 5.19
C GLY A 39 -4.33 -7.89 6.02
N ILE A 40 -4.29 -6.65 6.51
CA ILE A 40 -3.16 -6.13 7.28
C ILE A 40 -3.36 -6.45 8.76
N LEU A 41 -2.48 -7.31 9.28
CA LEU A 41 -2.47 -7.68 10.70
C LEU A 41 -1.70 -6.63 11.52
N GLY A 42 -2.37 -6.02 12.49
CA GLY A 42 -1.74 -5.12 13.45
C GLY A 42 -1.19 -5.88 14.65
N ILE A 43 0.07 -6.31 14.62
CA ILE A 43 0.70 -7.13 15.68
C ILE A 43 0.51 -6.50 17.08
N GLU A 44 0.68 -5.18 17.21
CA GLU A 44 0.52 -4.48 18.48
C GLU A 44 -0.93 -4.41 18.97
N LYS A 45 -1.92 -4.51 18.07
CA LYS A 45 -3.33 -4.62 18.46
C LYS A 45 -3.63 -6.02 18.97
N GLU A 46 -3.16 -7.04 18.26
CA GLU A 46 -3.34 -8.44 18.65
C GLU A 46 -2.74 -8.74 20.03
N LYS A 47 -1.52 -8.25 20.29
CA LYS A 47 -0.86 -8.41 21.60
C LYS A 47 -1.61 -7.78 22.77
N ARG A 48 -2.47 -6.77 22.54
CA ARG A 48 -3.26 -6.11 23.59
C ARG A 48 -4.57 -6.85 23.89
N THR A 49 -4.98 -7.75 23.02
CA THR A 49 -6.22 -8.53 23.14
C THR A 49 -5.98 -9.91 23.75
N LEU A 50 -4.73 -10.38 23.76
CA LEU A 50 -4.25 -11.56 24.50
C LEU A 50 -3.91 -11.19 25.95
#